data_AF-A0A3R7L2P3-F1
#
_entry.id   AF-A0A3R7L2P3-F1
#
_cell.length_a   1.000
_cell.length_b   1.000
_cell.length_c   1.000
_cell.angle_alpha   90.00
_cell.angle_beta   90.00
_cell.angle_gamma   90.00
#
_symmetry.space_group_name_H-M   'P 1'
#
loop_
_entity.id
_entity.type
_entity.pdbx_description
1 polymer ?
#
loop_
_entity_poly.entity_id
_entity_poly.type
_entity_poly.pdbx_seq_one_letter_code
_entity_poly.pdbx_strand_id
1 'polypeptide(L)'
;MEYPEVTQAVGSGLSWLCYRNVTFSGGGMSLTVLTGAMTGDVANVTFDGCTWRDGAVLVLAGSADSAVGSLNIAVTGNTFDDALLSPEGAFPPRTNITISGNQFTLTRTVSPPGLTLGSPSCVAMNELWVANHSAVVFSGNTFRPVAAYSSAIYIVDSSLRVSWDSLFAVVRNTFATGGANSVVVRLGGSWASASLEVLNNSAVVVQGNVVSKPLLYFMLFPWSLRVESRSAVVFGGNLMQGATAVFAVASNAYVYYDSWVQVSGNLCRGSPGLAFAFLGGALSLRNSALSVSRNEFRSDTNTPTALRIADMAQRPLKRIDCGRLQHCERRKGGGLHRPVGVQRHDSELQRPMRPRGIVLPRVYDDDFGCRLRLHVRGGRPRRRVPARRRPLER
;
A
#
# COMPACT_ATOMS: atom_id res chain seq x y z
N MET A 1 -25.59 10.62 -29.79
CA MET A 1 -25.86 9.18 -29.97
C MET A 1 -25.43 8.49 -28.70
N GLU A 2 -26.40 8.02 -27.92
CA GLU A 2 -26.17 7.16 -26.76
C GLU A 2 -25.81 5.78 -27.33
N TYR A 3 -24.59 5.32 -27.12
CA TYR A 3 -24.23 3.95 -27.50
C TYR A 3 -25.00 2.99 -26.59
N PRO A 4 -25.61 1.90 -27.11
CA PRO A 4 -26.26 0.92 -26.27
C PRO A 4 -25.26 0.38 -25.24
N GLU A 5 -25.70 0.21 -24.00
CA GLU A 5 -24.91 -0.41 -22.95
C GLU A 5 -24.63 -1.87 -23.35
N VAL A 6 -23.38 -2.18 -23.64
CA VAL A 6 -22.93 -3.55 -23.95
C VAL A 6 -22.30 -4.11 -22.68
N THR A 7 -23.16 -4.51 -21.75
CA THR A 7 -22.78 -5.30 -20.59
C THR A 7 -22.80 -6.77 -20.98
N GLN A 8 -21.61 -7.37 -21.09
CA GLN A 8 -21.46 -8.78 -21.42
C GLN A 8 -20.98 -9.55 -20.19
N ALA A 9 -21.71 -10.59 -19.81
CA ALA A 9 -21.28 -11.55 -18.80
C ALA A 9 -20.77 -12.84 -19.47
N VAL A 10 -19.61 -13.33 -19.06
CA VAL A 10 -18.96 -14.53 -19.60
C VAL A 10 -18.44 -15.43 -18.49
N GLY A 11 -18.06 -16.67 -18.83
CA GLY A 11 -17.48 -17.64 -17.90
C GLY A 11 -18.44 -18.74 -17.44
N SER A 12 -19.75 -18.55 -17.55
CA SER A 12 -20.75 -19.54 -17.10
C SER A 12 -20.54 -20.91 -17.78
N GLY A 13 -20.33 -21.95 -16.97
CA GLY A 13 -20.07 -23.33 -17.43
C GLY A 13 -18.72 -23.56 -18.11
N LEU A 14 -17.84 -22.55 -18.16
CA LEU A 14 -16.53 -22.66 -18.80
C LEU A 14 -15.45 -23.02 -17.80
N SER A 15 -14.49 -23.83 -18.24
CA SER A 15 -13.19 -24.05 -17.56
C SER A 15 -12.06 -23.23 -18.18
N TRP A 16 -12.32 -22.53 -19.29
CA TRP A 16 -11.31 -21.67 -19.91
C TRP A 16 -11.94 -20.48 -20.65
N LEU A 17 -11.25 -19.34 -20.63
CA LEU A 17 -11.60 -18.12 -21.37
C LEU A 17 -10.31 -17.44 -21.81
N CYS A 18 -10.22 -17.04 -23.08
CA CYS A 18 -9.03 -16.38 -23.60
C CYS A 18 -9.41 -15.27 -24.58
N TYR A 19 -8.95 -14.05 -24.28
CA TYR A 19 -8.97 -12.92 -25.19
C TYR A 19 -7.54 -12.50 -25.48
N ARG A 20 -7.22 -12.41 -26.78
CA ARG A 20 -5.88 -12.05 -27.24
C ARG A 20 -5.96 -10.98 -28.32
N ASN A 21 -5.25 -9.88 -28.12
CA ASN A 21 -5.22 -8.73 -29.06
C ASN A 21 -6.62 -8.19 -29.42
N VAL A 22 -7.57 -8.27 -28.48
CA VAL A 22 -8.95 -7.78 -28.66
C VAL A 22 -9.05 -6.33 -28.18
N THR A 23 -9.87 -5.52 -28.85
CA THR A 23 -10.17 -4.15 -28.45
C THR A 23 -11.59 -4.05 -27.90
N PHE A 24 -11.72 -3.59 -26.66
CA PHE A 24 -12.96 -3.24 -25.99
C PHE A 24 -13.03 -1.72 -25.88
N SER A 25 -14.14 -1.11 -26.32
CA SER A 25 -14.22 0.34 -26.47
C SER A 25 -15.61 0.89 -26.14
N GLY A 26 -15.64 2.01 -25.42
CA GLY A 26 -16.85 2.80 -25.17
C GLY A 26 -17.33 2.72 -23.72
N GLY A 27 -17.95 3.79 -23.23
CA GLY A 27 -18.35 3.93 -21.82
C GLY A 27 -19.45 2.97 -21.38
N GLY A 28 -20.20 2.39 -22.32
CA GLY A 28 -21.17 1.32 -22.06
C GLY A 28 -20.58 -0.09 -22.21
N MET A 29 -19.31 -0.24 -22.57
CA MET A 29 -18.67 -1.54 -22.76
C MET A 29 -18.14 -2.06 -21.42
N SER A 30 -18.81 -3.05 -20.85
CA SER A 30 -18.33 -3.77 -19.67
C SER A 30 -18.28 -5.26 -19.95
N LEU A 31 -17.12 -5.88 -19.77
CA LEU A 31 -16.98 -7.33 -19.80
C LEU A 31 -16.84 -7.83 -18.36
N THR A 32 -17.83 -8.58 -17.91
CA THR A 32 -17.84 -9.21 -16.58
C THR A 32 -17.54 -10.69 -16.72
N VAL A 33 -16.43 -11.13 -16.12
CA VAL A 33 -16.10 -12.55 -15.98
C VAL A 33 -16.72 -13.05 -14.68
N LEU A 34 -17.77 -13.87 -14.80
CA LEU A 34 -18.45 -14.50 -13.68
C LEU A 34 -17.69 -15.74 -13.23
N THR A 35 -16.63 -15.54 -12.45
CA THR A 35 -15.76 -16.65 -12.02
C THR A 35 -16.47 -17.66 -11.11
N GLY A 36 -17.50 -17.22 -10.39
CA GLY A 36 -18.38 -18.09 -9.61
C GLY A 36 -19.17 -19.09 -10.46
N ALA A 37 -19.52 -18.71 -11.68
CA ALA A 37 -20.31 -19.52 -12.61
C ALA A 37 -19.44 -20.44 -13.49
N MET A 38 -18.12 -20.30 -13.43
CA MET A 38 -17.19 -21.24 -14.09
C MET A 38 -17.29 -22.63 -13.43
N THR A 39 -16.85 -23.66 -14.14
CA THR A 39 -16.91 -25.05 -13.67
C THR A 39 -15.63 -25.82 -14.01
N GLY A 40 -15.38 -26.89 -13.27
CA GLY A 40 -14.26 -27.81 -13.50
C GLY A 40 -13.19 -27.76 -12.40
N ASP A 41 -12.31 -28.77 -12.37
CA ASP A 41 -11.27 -28.88 -11.34
C ASP A 41 -10.28 -27.71 -11.36
N VAL A 42 -9.98 -27.22 -12.57
CA VAL A 42 -9.11 -26.08 -12.82
C VAL A 42 -9.76 -25.20 -13.88
N ALA A 43 -9.87 -23.90 -13.61
CA ALA A 43 -10.35 -22.90 -14.56
C ALA A 43 -9.27 -21.87 -14.90
N ASN A 44 -9.20 -21.42 -16.16
CA ASN A 44 -8.22 -20.44 -16.62
C ASN A 44 -8.86 -19.29 -17.39
N VAL A 45 -8.55 -18.06 -17.03
CA VAL A 45 -8.98 -16.84 -17.73
C VAL A 45 -7.76 -16.04 -18.15
N THR A 46 -7.66 -15.69 -19.43
CA THR A 46 -6.51 -14.94 -19.95
C THR A 46 -6.96 -13.73 -20.78
N PHE A 47 -6.37 -12.58 -20.48
CA PHE A 47 -6.41 -11.36 -21.29
C PHE A 47 -4.98 -10.99 -21.65
N ASP A 48 -4.59 -11.26 -22.89
CA ASP A 48 -3.23 -11.08 -23.39
C ASP A 48 -3.18 -10.03 -24.50
N GLY A 49 -2.52 -8.90 -24.24
CA GLY A 49 -2.37 -7.85 -25.26
C GLY A 49 -3.68 -7.17 -25.67
N CYS A 50 -4.74 -7.23 -24.86
CA CYS A 50 -6.00 -6.55 -25.18
C CYS A 50 -5.89 -5.04 -24.94
N THR A 51 -6.74 -4.30 -25.65
CA THR A 51 -6.90 -2.84 -25.48
C THR A 51 -8.28 -2.54 -24.91
N TRP A 52 -8.32 -1.81 -23.80
CA TRP A 52 -9.53 -1.31 -23.16
C TRP A 52 -9.49 0.21 -23.26
N ARG A 53 -10.50 0.82 -23.87
CA ARG A 53 -10.49 2.27 -24.10
C ARG A 53 -11.85 2.94 -24.05
N ASP A 54 -11.85 4.27 -24.02
CA ASP A 54 -13.03 5.13 -24.12
C ASP A 54 -14.10 4.86 -23.05
N GLY A 55 -13.69 4.43 -21.85
CA GLY A 55 -14.57 4.12 -20.72
C GLY A 55 -14.88 2.64 -20.55
N ALA A 56 -14.24 1.75 -21.32
CA ALA A 56 -14.45 0.32 -21.19
C ALA A 56 -14.01 -0.20 -19.82
N VAL A 57 -14.69 -1.23 -19.33
CA VAL A 57 -14.46 -1.83 -18.01
C VAL A 57 -14.29 -3.34 -18.13
N LEU A 58 -13.24 -3.87 -17.50
CA LEU A 58 -13.08 -5.30 -17.23
C LEU A 58 -13.43 -5.57 -15.76
N VAL A 59 -14.47 -6.36 -15.51
CA VAL A 59 -14.85 -6.82 -14.18
C VAL A 59 -14.49 -8.29 -14.03
N LEU A 60 -13.72 -8.63 -13.00
CA LEU A 60 -13.46 -10.00 -12.58
C LEU A 60 -14.29 -10.25 -11.31
N ALA A 61 -15.47 -10.85 -11.47
CA ALA A 61 -16.42 -11.04 -10.39
C ALA A 61 -16.19 -12.41 -9.72
N GLY A 62 -15.69 -12.37 -8.49
CA GLY A 62 -15.52 -13.50 -7.58
C GLY A 62 -16.84 -13.92 -6.91
N SER A 63 -17.08 -15.24 -6.84
CA SER A 63 -18.02 -15.82 -5.87
C SER A 63 -17.33 -16.92 -5.07
N ALA A 64 -17.51 -16.90 -3.75
CA ALA A 64 -17.04 -17.97 -2.87
C ALA A 64 -17.79 -19.29 -3.16
N ASP A 65 -19.04 -19.19 -3.58
CA ASP A 65 -19.90 -20.33 -3.98
C ASP A 65 -19.62 -20.70 -5.44
N SER A 66 -18.44 -21.26 -5.70
CA SER A 66 -18.00 -21.68 -7.04
C SER A 66 -17.83 -23.19 -7.12
N ALA A 67 -18.17 -23.75 -8.28
CA ALA A 67 -17.92 -25.14 -8.62
C ALA A 67 -16.48 -25.41 -9.11
N VAL A 68 -15.61 -24.39 -9.07
CA VAL A 68 -14.23 -24.48 -9.52
C VAL A 68 -13.30 -24.92 -8.38
N GLY A 69 -12.46 -25.92 -8.64
CA GLY A 69 -11.47 -26.39 -7.66
C GLY A 69 -10.27 -25.46 -7.48
N SER A 70 -9.80 -24.81 -8.55
CA SER A 70 -8.75 -23.78 -8.56
C SER A 70 -8.88 -22.89 -9.79
N LEU A 71 -8.49 -21.61 -9.68
CA LEU A 71 -8.72 -20.61 -10.71
C LEU A 71 -7.45 -19.82 -11.01
N ASN A 72 -7.07 -19.69 -12.27
CA ASN A 72 -5.99 -18.80 -12.70
C ASN A 72 -6.54 -17.70 -13.59
N ILE A 73 -6.25 -16.44 -13.26
CA ILE A 73 -6.58 -15.29 -14.09
C ILE A 73 -5.29 -14.55 -14.43
N ALA A 74 -5.00 -14.41 -15.71
CA ALA A 74 -3.87 -13.66 -16.23
C ALA A 74 -4.36 -12.44 -17.01
N VAL A 75 -3.98 -11.24 -16.56
CA VAL A 75 -4.17 -9.97 -17.28
C VAL A 75 -2.77 -9.47 -17.63
N THR A 76 -2.29 -9.80 -18.83
CA THR A 76 -0.90 -9.61 -19.26
C THR A 76 -0.78 -8.69 -20.47
N GLY A 77 0.09 -7.68 -20.36
CA GLY A 77 0.46 -6.85 -21.52
C GLY A 77 -0.68 -6.02 -22.12
N ASN A 78 -1.76 -5.78 -21.37
CA ASN A 78 -2.92 -5.03 -21.85
C ASN A 78 -2.69 -3.52 -21.76
N THR A 79 -3.39 -2.77 -22.60
CA THR A 79 -3.49 -1.31 -22.54
C THR A 79 -4.86 -0.92 -22.03
N PHE A 80 -4.92 -0.15 -20.94
CA PHE A 80 -6.12 0.50 -20.42
C PHE A 80 -5.97 2.01 -20.61
N ASP A 81 -6.74 2.60 -21.51
CA ASP A 81 -6.69 4.02 -21.85
C ASP A 81 -8.04 4.69 -21.60
N ASP A 82 -8.14 5.47 -20.52
CA ASP A 82 -9.43 5.86 -19.97
C ASP A 82 -10.36 4.65 -19.80
N ALA A 83 -9.83 3.59 -19.20
CA ALA A 83 -10.51 2.33 -18.94
C ALA A 83 -10.15 1.80 -17.55
N LEU A 84 -10.93 0.84 -17.06
CA LEU A 84 -10.84 0.36 -15.68
C LEU A 84 -10.75 -1.16 -15.61
N LEU A 85 -9.90 -1.64 -14.69
CA LEU A 85 -9.91 -3.03 -14.21
C LEU A 85 -10.53 -3.10 -12.81
N SER A 86 -11.51 -3.99 -12.62
CA SER A 86 -12.22 -4.20 -11.35
C SER A 86 -12.24 -5.68 -10.94
N PRO A 87 -11.23 -6.16 -10.20
CA PRO A 87 -11.30 -7.43 -9.50
C PRO A 87 -12.11 -7.26 -8.21
N GLU A 88 -13.25 -7.93 -8.09
CA GLU A 88 -14.16 -7.72 -6.98
C GLU A 88 -14.81 -9.00 -6.47
N GLY A 89 -15.17 -9.00 -5.19
CA GLY A 89 -15.81 -10.11 -4.50
C GLY A 89 -14.82 -11.09 -3.86
N ALA A 90 -15.35 -12.26 -3.52
CA ALA A 90 -14.60 -13.36 -2.93
C ALA A 90 -14.34 -14.43 -4.00
N PHE A 91 -13.08 -14.73 -4.28
CA PHE A 91 -12.75 -15.71 -5.30
C PHE A 91 -12.79 -17.15 -4.75
N PRO A 92 -12.93 -18.15 -5.63
CA PRO A 92 -12.80 -19.56 -5.26
C PRO A 92 -11.48 -19.84 -4.52
N PRO A 93 -11.38 -20.92 -3.73
CA PRO A 93 -10.11 -21.29 -3.11
C PRO A 93 -9.04 -21.57 -4.17
N ARG A 94 -7.77 -21.36 -3.81
CA ARG A 94 -6.62 -21.54 -4.72
C ARG A 94 -6.76 -20.73 -6.02
N THR A 95 -7.15 -19.46 -5.87
CA THR A 95 -7.21 -18.51 -6.99
C THR A 95 -5.90 -17.76 -7.14
N ASN A 96 -5.35 -17.68 -8.34
CA ASN A 96 -4.20 -16.84 -8.67
C ASN A 96 -4.57 -15.79 -9.73
N ILE A 97 -4.62 -14.52 -9.34
CA ILE A 97 -4.84 -13.38 -10.24
C ILE A 97 -3.50 -12.67 -10.45
N THR A 98 -2.97 -12.76 -11.66
CA THR A 98 -1.73 -12.10 -12.06
C THR A 98 -2.03 -10.96 -13.03
N ILE A 99 -1.75 -9.73 -12.59
CA ILE A 99 -1.92 -8.50 -13.38
C ILE A 99 -0.52 -7.99 -13.66
N SER A 100 0.00 -8.23 -14.87
CA SER A 100 1.40 -7.95 -15.16
C SER A 100 1.70 -7.31 -16.51
N GLY A 101 2.69 -6.43 -16.52
CA GLY A 101 3.14 -5.76 -17.74
C GLY A 101 2.09 -4.88 -18.43
N ASN A 102 1.00 -4.52 -17.74
CA ASN A 102 -0.05 -3.70 -18.33
C ASN A 102 0.30 -2.20 -18.27
N GLN A 103 -0.27 -1.43 -19.19
CA GLN A 103 -0.20 0.02 -19.21
C GLN A 103 -1.56 0.62 -18.90
N PHE A 104 -1.64 1.45 -17.86
CA PHE A 104 -2.84 2.19 -17.50
C PHE A 104 -2.60 3.69 -17.72
N THR A 105 -3.44 4.32 -18.53
CA THR A 105 -3.49 5.77 -18.73
C THR A 105 -4.88 6.25 -18.35
N LEU A 106 -4.96 7.28 -17.50
CA LEU A 106 -6.25 7.76 -16.99
C LEU A 106 -6.28 9.29 -16.94
N THR A 107 -7.11 9.90 -17.77
CA THR A 107 -7.33 11.35 -17.87
C THR A 107 -8.66 11.78 -17.23
N ARG A 108 -9.63 10.87 -17.12
CA ARG A 108 -10.94 11.09 -16.52
C ARG A 108 -11.37 9.96 -15.60
N THR A 109 -12.41 10.18 -14.80
CA THR A 109 -13.01 9.11 -13.98
C THR A 109 -13.74 8.11 -14.88
N VAL A 110 -13.50 6.82 -14.65
CA VAL A 110 -14.25 5.70 -15.22
C VAL A 110 -14.71 4.85 -14.05
N SER A 111 -16.02 4.66 -13.93
CA SER A 111 -16.64 3.90 -12.85
C SER A 111 -17.04 2.52 -13.36
N PRO A 112 -16.84 1.43 -12.61
CA PRO A 112 -17.42 0.15 -12.97
C PRO A 112 -18.95 0.19 -12.78
N PRO A 113 -19.69 -0.73 -13.43
CA PRO A 113 -21.13 -0.85 -13.22
C PRO A 113 -21.48 -0.95 -11.73
N GLY A 114 -22.46 -0.17 -11.28
CA GLY A 114 -22.95 -0.22 -9.90
C GLY A 114 -22.04 0.42 -8.82
N LEU A 115 -20.88 0.99 -9.18
CA LEU A 115 -19.97 1.61 -8.22
C LEU A 115 -19.58 3.02 -8.65
N THR A 116 -20.02 4.03 -7.88
CA THR A 116 -19.64 5.42 -8.17
C THR A 116 -18.31 5.77 -7.51
N LEU A 117 -17.29 6.09 -8.31
CA LEU A 117 -15.98 6.46 -7.79
C LEU A 117 -15.89 7.96 -7.47
N GLY A 118 -15.51 8.28 -6.24
CA GLY A 118 -15.17 9.66 -5.84
C GLY A 118 -13.77 10.13 -6.29
N SER A 119 -12.98 9.27 -6.94
CA SER A 119 -11.62 9.57 -7.39
C SER A 119 -11.29 8.77 -8.66
N PRO A 120 -10.70 9.39 -9.70
CA PRO A 120 -10.23 8.69 -10.88
C PRO A 120 -9.23 7.58 -10.49
N SER A 121 -9.52 6.34 -10.88
CA SER A 121 -8.69 5.18 -10.54
C SER A 121 -8.44 4.25 -11.73
N CYS A 122 -7.24 3.67 -11.83
CA CYS A 122 -6.90 2.71 -12.89
C CYS A 122 -7.42 1.31 -12.57
N VAL A 123 -7.35 0.97 -11.29
CA VAL A 123 -7.93 -0.25 -10.71
C VAL A 123 -8.81 0.19 -9.56
N ALA A 124 -10.08 -0.19 -9.61
CA ALA A 124 -11.02 0.09 -8.55
C ALA A 124 -11.79 -1.17 -8.21
N MET A 125 -12.09 -1.38 -6.94
CA MET A 125 -12.88 -2.51 -6.47
C MET A 125 -13.75 -2.07 -5.30
N ASN A 126 -14.96 -2.60 -5.21
CA ASN A 126 -15.79 -2.34 -4.05
C ASN A 126 -15.29 -3.14 -2.84
N GLU A 127 -15.12 -4.45 -3.04
CA GLU A 127 -14.65 -5.41 -2.05
C GLU A 127 -13.71 -6.43 -2.70
N LEU A 128 -12.66 -6.84 -1.99
CA LEU A 128 -11.76 -7.90 -2.45
C LEU A 128 -11.35 -8.80 -1.30
N TRP A 129 -11.75 -10.07 -1.39
CA TRP A 129 -11.35 -11.11 -0.45
C TRP A 129 -10.43 -12.11 -1.13
N VAL A 130 -9.17 -12.11 -0.69
CA VAL A 130 -8.16 -13.07 -1.12
C VAL A 130 -8.02 -14.11 -0.01
N ALA A 131 -8.63 -15.28 -0.20
CA ALA A 131 -8.73 -16.29 0.83
C ALA A 131 -8.35 -17.69 0.34
N ASN A 132 -8.02 -18.58 1.28
CA ASN A 132 -7.87 -20.02 1.06
C ASN A 132 -6.79 -20.36 0.01
N HIS A 133 -5.53 -20.05 0.32
CA HIS A 133 -4.36 -20.31 -0.54
C HIS A 133 -4.41 -19.56 -1.87
N SER A 134 -4.93 -18.33 -1.86
CA SER A 134 -5.09 -17.50 -3.05
C SER A 134 -4.07 -16.37 -3.12
N ALA A 135 -3.84 -15.84 -4.32
CA ALA A 135 -2.93 -14.75 -4.58
C ALA A 135 -3.51 -13.74 -5.57
N VAL A 136 -3.31 -12.44 -5.29
CA VAL A 136 -3.52 -11.35 -6.26
C VAL A 136 -2.22 -10.55 -6.37
N VAL A 137 -1.64 -10.48 -7.56
CA VAL A 137 -0.32 -9.91 -7.78
C VAL A 137 -0.33 -8.90 -8.92
N PHE A 138 0.02 -7.66 -8.60
CA PHE A 138 0.34 -6.60 -9.55
C PHE A 138 1.85 -6.52 -9.73
N SER A 139 2.36 -6.86 -10.92
CA SER A 139 3.81 -6.88 -11.18
C SER A 139 4.21 -6.24 -12.50
N GLY A 140 5.17 -5.32 -12.49
CA GLY A 140 5.73 -4.74 -13.72
C GLY A 140 4.74 -3.89 -14.53
N ASN A 141 3.63 -3.44 -13.93
CA ASN A 141 2.68 -2.55 -14.60
C ASN A 141 3.18 -1.10 -14.58
N THR A 142 2.68 -0.31 -15.53
CA THR A 142 2.90 1.13 -15.58
C THR A 142 1.57 1.87 -15.42
N PHE A 143 1.46 2.67 -14.36
CA PHE A 143 0.27 3.49 -14.07
C PHE A 143 0.57 4.96 -14.36
N ARG A 144 -0.24 5.58 -15.21
CA ARG A 144 -0.18 6.99 -15.61
C ARG A 144 -1.54 7.69 -15.43
N PRO A 145 -2.06 7.81 -14.20
CA PRO A 145 -3.23 8.64 -13.95
C PRO A 145 -2.83 10.11 -14.02
N VAL A 146 -3.22 10.80 -15.08
CA VAL A 146 -2.97 12.23 -15.32
C VAL A 146 -3.97 13.10 -14.55
N ALA A 147 -5.16 12.57 -14.26
CA ALA A 147 -6.18 13.26 -13.50
C ALA A 147 -5.68 13.66 -12.10
N ALA A 148 -6.03 14.88 -11.67
CA ALA A 148 -5.78 15.34 -10.31
C ALA A 148 -6.58 14.53 -9.29
N TYR A 149 -6.09 14.42 -8.05
CA TYR A 149 -6.76 13.69 -6.96
C TYR A 149 -7.08 12.22 -7.30
N SER A 150 -6.21 11.58 -8.08
CA SER A 150 -6.36 10.19 -8.54
C SER A 150 -5.81 9.17 -7.56
N SER A 151 -6.33 7.95 -7.62
CA SER A 151 -5.82 6.78 -6.89
C SER A 151 -5.44 5.68 -7.88
N ALA A 152 -4.19 5.20 -7.94
CA ALA A 152 -3.85 4.18 -8.96
C ALA A 152 -4.61 2.87 -8.72
N ILE A 153 -4.63 2.42 -7.46
CA ILE A 153 -5.42 1.29 -6.97
C ILE A 153 -6.32 1.79 -5.85
N TYR A 154 -7.62 1.59 -5.96
CA TYR A 154 -8.60 2.07 -5.00
C TYR A 154 -9.60 0.97 -4.59
N ILE A 155 -9.68 0.69 -3.29
CA ILE A 155 -10.80 -0.04 -2.70
C ILE A 155 -11.74 0.96 -2.06
N VAL A 156 -13.01 0.96 -2.43
CA VAL A 156 -13.93 2.06 -2.14
C VAL A 156 -14.48 2.00 -0.72
N ASP A 157 -15.44 1.11 -0.45
CA ASP A 157 -16.21 1.12 0.81
C ASP A 157 -15.94 -0.10 1.72
N SER A 158 -15.33 -1.16 1.18
CA SER A 158 -15.03 -2.39 1.93
C SER A 158 -13.54 -2.56 2.25
N SER A 159 -13.25 -3.53 3.11
CA SER A 159 -11.88 -3.92 3.45
C SER A 159 -11.21 -4.66 2.30
N LEU A 160 -9.89 -4.45 2.12
CA LEU A 160 -9.07 -5.52 1.58
C LEU A 160 -8.97 -6.61 2.65
N ARG A 161 -9.40 -7.83 2.37
CA ARG A 161 -9.23 -8.97 3.26
C ARG A 161 -8.31 -9.99 2.63
N VAL A 162 -7.22 -10.32 3.31
CA VAL A 162 -6.29 -11.38 2.91
C VAL A 162 -6.22 -12.38 4.05
N SER A 163 -6.64 -13.63 3.81
CA SER A 163 -6.78 -14.62 4.88
C SER A 163 -6.45 -16.04 4.44
N TRP A 164 -6.11 -16.91 5.39
CA TRP A 164 -5.88 -18.34 5.14
C TRP A 164 -4.80 -18.58 4.09
N ASP A 165 -3.55 -18.38 4.49
CA ASP A 165 -2.34 -18.70 3.69
C ASP A 165 -2.35 -18.01 2.31
N SER A 166 -2.82 -16.77 2.27
CA SER A 166 -3.05 -16.01 1.03
C SER A 166 -2.16 -14.77 0.90
N LEU A 167 -2.06 -14.22 -0.32
CA LEU A 167 -1.15 -13.12 -0.66
C LEU A 167 -1.83 -12.03 -1.50
N PHE A 168 -1.65 -10.77 -1.10
CA PHE A 168 -1.86 -9.63 -2.00
C PHE A 168 -0.55 -8.88 -2.21
N ALA A 169 -0.12 -8.70 -3.45
CA ALA A 169 1.19 -8.13 -3.76
C ALA A 169 1.14 -7.02 -4.83
N VAL A 170 1.82 -5.91 -4.56
CA VAL A 170 2.07 -4.82 -5.51
C VAL A 170 3.58 -4.64 -5.61
N VAL A 171 4.18 -5.25 -6.63
CA VAL A 171 5.64 -5.40 -6.72
C VAL A 171 6.20 -4.88 -8.03
N ARG A 172 7.32 -4.13 -7.98
CA ARG A 172 8.06 -3.69 -9.18
C ARG A 172 7.21 -2.94 -10.23
N ASN A 173 6.19 -2.22 -9.79
CA ASN A 173 5.38 -1.37 -10.67
C ASN A 173 5.97 0.03 -10.79
N THR A 174 5.66 0.72 -11.89
CA THR A 174 6.02 2.11 -12.11
C THR A 174 4.78 3.00 -12.06
N PHE A 175 4.80 4.00 -11.21
CA PHE A 175 3.73 4.98 -11.02
C PHE A 175 4.21 6.35 -11.50
N ALA A 176 3.71 6.77 -12.65
CA ALA A 176 3.94 8.09 -13.23
C ALA A 176 2.68 8.96 -13.07
N THR A 177 2.26 9.12 -11.81
CA THR A 177 1.01 9.79 -11.41
C THR A 177 0.99 11.29 -11.72
N GLY A 178 -0.21 11.87 -11.75
CA GLY A 178 -0.53 13.19 -12.29
C GLY A 178 -0.18 14.38 -11.40
N GLY A 179 0.13 14.20 -10.12
CA GLY A 179 0.54 15.31 -9.27
C GLY A 179 0.55 15.02 -7.77
N ALA A 180 0.86 16.06 -6.99
CA ALA A 180 1.08 16.00 -5.54
C ALA A 180 -0.15 15.61 -4.70
N ASN A 181 -1.33 15.53 -5.32
CA ASN A 181 -2.59 15.15 -4.65
C ASN A 181 -3.01 13.70 -4.94
N SER A 182 -2.20 12.93 -5.67
CA SER A 182 -2.51 11.54 -6.00
C SER A 182 -2.14 10.57 -4.89
N VAL A 183 -2.86 9.45 -4.83
CA VAL A 183 -2.60 8.30 -3.97
C VAL A 183 -2.20 7.10 -4.83
N VAL A 184 -1.23 6.30 -4.41
CA VAL A 184 -0.88 5.08 -5.16
C VAL A 184 -1.85 3.95 -4.81
N VAL A 185 -1.91 3.57 -3.53
CA VAL A 185 -2.85 2.56 -3.02
C VAL A 185 -3.71 3.21 -1.94
N ARG A 186 -5.00 3.35 -2.24
CA ARG A 186 -6.01 3.79 -1.28
C ARG A 186 -6.88 2.59 -0.91
N LEU A 187 -6.77 2.13 0.32
CA LEU A 187 -7.65 1.07 0.83
C LEU A 187 -8.70 1.75 1.68
N GLY A 188 -9.92 1.83 1.17
CA GLY A 188 -11.06 2.49 1.80
C GLY A 188 -11.55 1.75 3.03
N GLY A 189 -12.80 1.34 3.05
CA GLY A 189 -13.48 0.82 4.25
C GLY A 189 -14.47 1.84 4.82
N SER A 190 -14.97 1.58 6.02
CA SER A 190 -15.95 2.45 6.67
C SER A 190 -15.70 2.51 8.18
N TRP A 191 -16.54 3.24 8.92
CA TRP A 191 -16.50 3.20 10.39
C TRP A 191 -16.84 1.80 10.95
N ALA A 192 -17.51 0.95 10.16
CA ALA A 192 -17.89 -0.42 10.52
C ALA A 192 -16.91 -1.49 9.99
N SER A 193 -15.99 -1.14 9.08
CA SER A 193 -15.06 -2.07 8.43
C SER A 193 -13.63 -1.54 8.38
N ALA A 194 -12.65 -2.41 8.62
CA ALA A 194 -11.24 -2.01 8.51
C ALA A 194 -10.88 -1.60 7.07
N SER A 195 -9.82 -0.82 6.89
CA SER A 195 -9.25 -0.62 5.56
C SER A 195 -8.52 -1.86 5.06
N LEU A 196 -7.85 -2.56 5.98
CA LEU A 196 -7.08 -3.76 5.67
C LEU A 196 -7.17 -4.76 6.81
N GLU A 197 -7.47 -6.01 6.46
CA GLU A 197 -7.38 -7.18 7.33
C GLU A 197 -6.45 -8.23 6.71
N VAL A 198 -5.37 -8.57 7.42
CA VAL A 198 -4.45 -9.65 7.04
C VAL A 198 -4.43 -10.69 8.15
N LEU A 199 -4.95 -11.88 7.85
CA LEU A 199 -5.32 -12.87 8.86
C LEU A 199 -4.74 -14.25 8.52
N ASN A 200 -4.50 -15.09 9.53
CA ASN A 200 -4.21 -16.52 9.38
C ASN A 200 -3.09 -16.84 8.37
N ASN A 201 -1.83 -16.59 8.77
CA ASN A 201 -0.62 -16.84 7.98
C ASN A 201 -0.60 -16.15 6.61
N SER A 202 -1.26 -15.00 6.47
CA SER A 202 -1.37 -14.30 5.18
C SER A 202 -0.46 -13.09 5.08
N ALA A 203 -0.28 -12.58 3.87
CA ALA A 203 0.62 -11.46 3.62
C ALA A 203 0.07 -10.40 2.66
N VAL A 204 0.39 -9.14 2.94
CA VAL A 204 0.32 -8.03 1.99
C VAL A 204 1.73 -7.51 1.74
N VAL A 205 2.14 -7.46 0.48
CA VAL A 205 3.52 -7.06 0.10
C VAL A 205 3.49 -5.93 -0.92
N VAL A 206 4.08 -4.79 -0.57
CA VAL A 206 4.28 -3.65 -1.47
C VAL A 206 5.76 -3.35 -1.57
N GLN A 207 6.37 -3.79 -2.66
CA GLN A 207 7.83 -3.86 -2.74
C GLN A 207 8.44 -3.46 -4.08
N GLY A 208 9.52 -2.68 -4.04
CA GLY A 208 10.33 -2.39 -5.22
C GLY A 208 9.62 -1.52 -6.28
N ASN A 209 8.57 -0.80 -5.90
CA ASN A 209 7.86 0.08 -6.82
C ASN A 209 8.58 1.42 -6.97
N VAL A 210 8.37 2.07 -8.12
CA VAL A 210 8.95 3.37 -8.44
C VAL A 210 7.85 4.39 -8.67
N VAL A 211 7.90 5.52 -7.98
CA VAL A 211 6.99 6.66 -8.18
C VAL A 211 7.79 7.84 -8.71
N SER A 212 7.46 8.31 -9.92
CA SER A 212 8.24 9.31 -10.63
C SER A 212 7.84 10.76 -10.32
N LYS A 213 6.70 11.01 -9.66
CA LYS A 213 6.24 12.33 -9.25
C LYS A 213 5.91 12.37 -7.75
N PRO A 214 5.89 13.57 -7.12
CA PRO A 214 5.43 13.72 -5.75
C PRO A 214 3.99 13.24 -5.56
N LEU A 215 3.68 12.67 -4.39
CA LEU A 215 2.36 12.13 -4.03
C LEU A 215 1.77 12.83 -2.81
N LEU A 216 0.48 12.63 -2.60
CA LEU A 216 -0.13 12.86 -1.29
C LEU A 216 0.19 11.68 -0.38
N TYR A 217 -0.23 10.48 -0.79
CA TYR A 217 0.04 9.24 -0.07
C TYR A 217 0.56 8.16 -1.02
N PHE A 218 1.57 7.38 -0.61
CA PHE A 218 1.80 6.11 -1.32
C PHE A 218 0.73 5.11 -0.89
N MET A 219 0.63 4.83 0.41
CA MET A 219 -0.35 3.89 0.95
C MET A 219 -1.19 4.57 2.03
N LEU A 220 -2.50 4.64 1.80
CA LEU A 220 -3.47 5.28 2.68
C LEU A 220 -4.53 4.27 3.16
N PHE A 221 -4.72 4.22 4.48
CA PHE A 221 -5.78 3.52 5.18
C PHE A 221 -6.59 4.56 5.96
N PRO A 222 -7.76 5.02 5.47
CA PRO A 222 -8.62 5.95 6.20
C PRO A 222 -9.18 5.34 7.51
N TRP A 223 -9.30 4.02 7.57
CA TRP A 223 -9.83 3.28 8.70
C TRP A 223 -8.77 2.35 9.30
N SER A 224 -9.22 1.36 10.08
CA SER A 224 -8.30 0.54 10.86
C SER A 224 -7.44 -0.39 10.00
N LEU A 225 -6.24 -0.67 10.49
CA LEU A 225 -5.34 -1.70 9.98
C LEU A 225 -5.34 -2.87 10.97
N ARG A 226 -5.62 -4.09 10.50
CA ARG A 226 -5.64 -5.30 11.33
C ARG A 226 -4.72 -6.38 10.74
N VAL A 227 -3.74 -6.84 11.51
CA VAL A 227 -2.78 -7.86 11.10
C VAL A 227 -2.65 -8.90 12.21
N GLU A 228 -3.11 -10.12 11.96
CA GLU A 228 -3.30 -11.11 13.02
C GLU A 228 -2.92 -12.54 12.61
N SER A 229 -2.64 -13.36 13.62
CA SER A 229 -2.42 -14.80 13.48
C SER A 229 -1.27 -15.12 12.52
N ARG A 230 -0.04 -14.73 12.89
CA ARG A 230 1.20 -14.94 12.12
C ARG A 230 1.16 -14.32 10.72
N SER A 231 0.45 -13.19 10.58
CA SER A 231 0.31 -12.50 9.31
C SER A 231 1.27 -11.31 9.18
N ALA A 232 1.48 -10.86 7.95
CA ALA A 232 2.48 -9.85 7.64
C ALA A 232 1.99 -8.76 6.70
N VAL A 233 2.40 -7.51 6.98
CA VAL A 233 2.36 -6.41 6.01
C VAL A 233 3.79 -5.94 5.78
N VAL A 234 4.26 -6.03 4.53
CA VAL A 234 5.62 -5.63 4.13
C VAL A 234 5.54 -4.48 3.13
N PHE A 235 6.04 -3.32 3.52
CA PHE A 235 6.21 -2.15 2.67
C PHE A 235 7.71 -1.83 2.56
N GLY A 236 8.35 -2.15 1.45
CA GLY A 236 9.81 -1.98 1.39
C GLY A 236 10.46 -1.82 0.04
N GLY A 237 11.67 -1.26 0.03
CA GLY A 237 12.43 -1.09 -1.21
C GLY A 237 11.77 -0.18 -2.25
N ASN A 238 10.79 0.63 -1.87
CA ASN A 238 10.09 1.52 -2.81
C ASN A 238 10.88 2.83 -2.99
N LEU A 239 10.89 3.34 -4.21
CA LEU A 239 11.51 4.61 -4.58
C LEU A 239 10.42 5.64 -4.90
N MET A 240 10.54 6.84 -4.34
CA MET A 240 9.56 7.91 -4.57
C MET A 240 10.21 9.29 -4.65
N GLN A 241 9.60 10.17 -5.44
CA GLN A 241 10.03 11.55 -5.69
C GLN A 241 9.37 12.58 -4.75
N GLY A 242 8.91 12.12 -3.58
CA GLY A 242 8.26 12.94 -2.57
C GLY A 242 6.87 12.40 -2.22
N ALA A 243 6.45 12.59 -0.98
CA ALA A 243 5.11 12.23 -0.52
C ALA A 243 4.72 13.10 0.68
N THR A 244 3.45 13.43 0.87
CA THR A 244 3.00 13.98 2.16
C THR A 244 3.13 12.94 3.26
N ALA A 245 2.70 11.70 3.00
CA ALA A 245 3.11 10.53 3.76
C ALA A 245 3.26 9.26 2.92
N VAL A 246 4.13 8.35 3.35
CA VAL A 246 4.43 7.11 2.60
C VAL A 246 3.50 5.99 3.04
N PHE A 247 3.35 5.81 4.34
CA PHE A 247 2.49 4.81 4.94
C PHE A 247 1.61 5.47 5.99
N ALA A 248 0.33 5.64 5.71
CA ALA A 248 -0.58 6.43 6.54
C ALA A 248 -1.82 5.62 6.94
N VAL A 249 -1.93 5.31 8.24
CA VAL A 249 -3.15 4.80 8.87
C VAL A 249 -3.80 5.96 9.63
N ALA A 250 -4.98 6.38 9.22
CA ALA A 250 -5.66 7.52 9.84
C ALA A 250 -6.36 7.15 11.16
N SER A 251 -6.78 5.90 11.31
CA SER A 251 -7.43 5.37 12.51
C SER A 251 -6.49 4.43 13.30
N ASN A 252 -7.04 3.40 13.95
CA ASN A 252 -6.32 2.48 14.81
C ASN A 252 -5.55 1.41 14.02
N ALA A 253 -4.42 0.97 14.57
CA ALA A 253 -3.62 -0.15 14.06
C ALA A 253 -3.51 -1.26 15.10
N TYR A 254 -3.89 -2.47 14.71
CA TYR A 254 -3.91 -3.67 15.54
C TYR A 254 -3.00 -4.73 14.94
N VAL A 255 -1.97 -5.15 15.68
CA VAL A 255 -1.03 -6.18 15.24
C VAL A 255 -0.90 -7.24 16.33
N TYR A 256 -1.50 -8.41 16.13
CA TYR A 256 -1.68 -9.41 17.20
C TYR A 256 -1.18 -10.80 16.80
N TYR A 257 -0.84 -11.60 17.80
CA TYR A 257 -0.60 -13.04 17.67
C TYR A 257 0.55 -13.38 16.70
N ASP A 258 1.78 -13.01 17.05
CA ASP A 258 3.00 -13.28 16.28
C ASP A 258 2.99 -12.67 14.86
N SER A 259 2.29 -11.55 14.71
CA SER A 259 2.17 -10.84 13.42
C SER A 259 3.13 -9.67 13.33
N TRP A 260 3.42 -9.21 12.11
CA TRP A 260 4.29 -8.06 11.93
C TRP A 260 3.93 -7.11 10.79
N VAL A 261 4.18 -5.83 11.04
CA VAL A 261 4.16 -4.76 10.03
C VAL A 261 5.57 -4.22 9.85
N GLN A 262 6.08 -4.24 8.62
CA GLN A 262 7.43 -3.80 8.30
C GLN A 262 7.42 -2.73 7.21
N VAL A 263 7.89 -1.53 7.55
CA VAL A 263 8.10 -0.42 6.61
C VAL A 263 9.62 -0.18 6.49
N SER A 264 10.28 -0.75 5.47
CA SER A 264 11.74 -0.75 5.46
C SER A 264 12.45 -0.61 4.11
N GLY A 265 13.60 0.05 4.11
CA GLY A 265 14.46 0.14 2.91
C GLY A 265 13.90 1.03 1.80
N ASN A 266 12.97 1.93 2.11
CA ASN A 266 12.39 2.83 1.12
C ASN A 266 13.23 4.11 0.98
N LEU A 267 13.27 4.68 -0.22
CA LEU A 267 13.94 5.94 -0.51
C LEU A 267 12.91 6.99 -0.92
N CYS A 268 12.82 8.06 -0.13
CA CYS A 268 12.06 9.25 -0.46
C CYS A 268 13.00 10.42 -0.81
N ARG A 269 12.91 10.89 -2.05
CA ARG A 269 13.55 12.13 -2.52
C ARG A 269 12.61 13.29 -2.19
N GLY A 270 13.14 14.38 -1.65
CA GLY A 270 12.40 15.42 -0.97
C GLY A 270 12.10 15.09 0.51
N SER A 271 11.72 16.12 1.27
CA SER A 271 11.24 15.94 2.65
C SER A 271 9.74 15.65 2.63
N PRO A 272 9.25 14.61 3.33
CA PRO A 272 7.81 14.40 3.45
C PRO A 272 7.12 15.62 4.04
N GLY A 273 5.91 15.93 3.54
CA GLY A 273 5.14 17.09 3.99
C GLY A 273 4.66 16.97 5.44
N LEU A 274 4.19 15.77 5.83
CA LEU A 274 3.64 15.49 7.16
C LEU A 274 4.51 14.48 7.92
N ALA A 275 4.65 13.26 7.41
CA ALA A 275 5.40 12.20 8.06
C ALA A 275 5.75 11.11 7.05
N PHE A 276 6.82 10.35 7.26
CA PHE A 276 7.06 9.18 6.43
C PHE A 276 6.06 8.06 6.72
N ALA A 277 5.91 7.73 8.00
CA ALA A 277 4.88 6.83 8.49
C ALA A 277 4.00 7.59 9.50
N PHE A 278 2.69 7.51 9.31
CA PHE A 278 1.68 8.21 10.12
C PHE A 278 0.68 7.19 10.66
N LEU A 279 0.52 7.18 11.99
CA LEU A 279 -0.55 6.45 12.68
C LEU A 279 -1.39 7.47 13.47
N GLY A 280 -2.63 7.68 13.05
CA GLY A 280 -3.52 8.71 13.61
C GLY A 280 -4.27 8.25 14.88
N GLY A 281 -4.72 7.00 14.93
CA GLY A 281 -5.39 6.38 16.08
C GLY A 281 -4.48 5.42 16.84
N ALA A 282 -4.98 4.74 17.88
CA ALA A 282 -4.16 3.91 18.76
C ALA A 282 -3.40 2.78 18.04
N LEU A 283 -2.16 2.51 18.47
CA LEU A 283 -1.40 1.32 18.08
C LEU A 283 -1.48 0.30 19.21
N SER A 284 -2.00 -0.89 18.94
CA SER A 284 -2.02 -2.01 19.89
C SER A 284 -1.24 -3.20 19.34
N LEU A 285 -0.30 -3.69 20.15
CA LEU A 285 0.54 -4.84 19.84
C LEU A 285 0.29 -5.95 20.87
N ARG A 286 0.14 -7.20 20.40
CA ARG A 286 0.00 -8.39 21.27
C ARG A 286 0.95 -9.48 20.80
N ASN A 287 2.11 -9.60 21.46
CA ASN A 287 3.20 -10.50 21.06
C ASN A 287 3.52 -10.37 19.56
N SER A 288 3.70 -9.13 19.10
CA SER A 288 3.80 -8.76 17.69
C SER A 288 4.76 -7.59 17.50
N ALA A 289 5.06 -7.26 16.24
CA ALA A 289 6.02 -6.22 15.91
C ALA A 289 5.52 -5.22 14.86
N LEU A 290 5.85 -3.94 15.06
CA LEU A 290 5.83 -2.93 14.01
C LEU A 290 7.25 -2.36 13.88
N SER A 291 7.82 -2.41 12.68
CA SER A 291 9.16 -1.90 12.42
C SER A 291 9.16 -0.89 11.28
N VAL A 292 9.75 0.28 11.54
CA VAL A 292 10.06 1.29 10.51
C VAL A 292 11.57 1.48 10.51
N SER A 293 12.26 0.87 9.55
CA SER A 293 13.73 0.79 9.58
C SER A 293 14.40 0.94 8.22
N ARG A 294 15.62 1.50 8.20
CA ARG A 294 16.46 1.62 6.99
C ARG A 294 15.82 2.44 5.86
N ASN A 295 14.88 3.34 6.19
CA ASN A 295 14.32 4.27 5.22
C ASN A 295 15.24 5.49 5.09
N GLU A 296 15.47 5.96 3.86
CA GLU A 296 16.35 7.09 3.55
C GLU A 296 15.54 8.29 3.04
N PHE A 297 15.92 9.47 3.51
CA PHE A 297 15.41 10.76 3.03
C PHE A 297 16.53 11.55 2.39
N ARG A 298 16.32 11.96 1.15
CA ARG A 298 17.23 12.86 0.45
C ARG A 298 16.53 14.17 0.21
N SER A 299 16.82 15.17 1.04
CA SER A 299 16.35 16.54 0.79
C SER A 299 16.99 17.09 -0.49
N ASP A 300 16.18 17.70 -1.35
CA ASP A 300 16.66 18.45 -2.51
C ASP A 300 17.21 19.83 -2.11
N THR A 301 16.88 20.30 -0.91
CA THR A 301 17.45 21.50 -0.29
C THR A 301 18.61 21.14 0.64
N ASN A 302 19.68 21.94 0.65
CA ASN A 302 20.91 21.72 1.43
C ASN A 302 20.74 21.64 2.95
N THR A 303 19.53 21.74 3.49
CA THR A 303 19.21 21.65 4.91
C THR A 303 18.43 20.37 5.22
N PRO A 304 19.09 19.27 5.63
CA PRO A 304 18.38 18.10 6.15
C PRO A 304 17.59 18.54 7.38
N THR A 305 16.26 18.50 7.30
CA THR A 305 15.43 18.86 8.44
C THR A 305 15.22 17.62 9.29
N ALA A 306 15.61 17.72 10.56
CA ALA A 306 15.67 16.58 11.47
C ALA A 306 14.33 15.86 11.61
N LEU A 307 14.39 14.54 11.54
CA LEU A 307 13.28 13.64 11.79
C LEU A 307 12.94 13.64 13.28
N ARG A 308 11.78 14.15 13.67
CA ARG A 308 11.31 14.20 15.06
C ARG A 308 10.26 13.11 15.28
N ILE A 309 10.50 12.21 16.23
CA ILE A 309 9.47 11.34 16.80
C ILE A 309 8.67 12.21 17.77
N ALA A 310 7.40 12.50 17.46
CA ALA A 310 6.54 13.23 18.38
C ALA A 310 5.97 12.21 19.38
N ASP A 311 6.46 12.25 20.61
CA ASP A 311 5.95 11.43 21.70
C ASP A 311 4.82 12.22 22.40
N MET A 312 3.58 11.79 22.20
CA MET A 312 2.43 12.24 23.01
C MET A 312 2.23 11.32 24.24
N ALA A 313 3.24 10.54 24.64
CA ALA A 313 3.16 9.70 25.83
C ALA A 313 3.30 10.50 27.13
N GLN A 314 2.25 10.53 27.93
CA GLN A 314 2.29 11.03 29.30
C GLN A 314 2.83 10.00 30.33
N ARG A 315 3.46 8.90 29.89
CA ARG A 315 4.14 7.93 30.77
C ARG A 315 5.39 7.35 30.10
N PRO A 316 6.47 7.03 30.85
CA PRO A 316 7.76 6.71 30.26
C PRO A 316 7.70 5.37 29.54
N LEU A 317 7.78 5.40 28.21
CA LEU A 317 8.16 4.24 27.42
C LEU A 317 9.57 3.82 27.82
N LYS A 318 9.76 2.52 28.11
CA LYS A 318 11.11 1.93 28.16
C LYS A 318 11.80 2.23 26.83
N ARG A 319 12.88 2.99 26.91
CA ARG A 319 13.82 3.30 25.83
C ARG A 319 14.17 2.02 25.04
N ILE A 320 13.85 1.98 23.74
CA ILE A 320 14.29 0.91 22.84
C ILE A 320 15.54 1.41 22.09
N ASP A 321 16.69 0.85 22.45
CA ASP A 321 18.01 1.29 21.99
C ASP A 321 18.22 1.12 20.48
N CYS A 322 18.73 2.19 19.87
CA CYS A 322 19.33 2.17 18.53
C CYS A 322 20.76 1.63 18.61
N GLY A 323 20.94 0.37 18.21
CA GLY A 323 22.19 -0.14 17.63
C GLY A 323 23.40 -0.31 18.57
N ARG A 324 23.65 -1.55 18.97
CA ARG A 324 24.80 -2.35 18.48
C ARG A 324 24.48 -3.82 18.77
N LEU A 325 24.72 -4.68 17.80
CA LEU A 325 24.74 -6.13 18.01
C LEU A 325 25.69 -6.44 19.18
N GLN A 326 25.16 -6.90 20.31
CA GLN A 326 25.85 -7.84 21.19
C GLN A 326 24.84 -8.82 21.78
N HIS A 327 25.18 -10.10 21.61
CA HIS A 327 24.74 -11.28 22.34
C HIS A 327 23.86 -11.02 23.58
N CYS A 328 22.65 -11.60 23.60
CA CYS A 328 21.89 -11.77 24.84
C CYS A 328 22.49 -12.94 25.64
N GLU A 329 23.18 -12.67 26.74
CA GLU A 329 23.30 -13.64 27.84
C GLU A 329 22.28 -13.29 28.93
N ARG A 330 21.51 -14.29 29.35
CA ARG A 330 20.61 -14.21 30.52
C ARG A 330 21.47 -14.07 31.78
N ARG A 331 21.30 -13.00 32.55
CA ARG A 331 21.60 -13.01 33.98
C ARG A 331 20.30 -12.96 34.80
N LYS A 332 20.11 -13.99 35.62
CA LYS A 332 19.17 -14.05 36.73
C LYS A 332 19.61 -13.08 37.83
N GLY A 333 18.67 -12.46 38.54
CA GLY A 333 18.91 -11.81 39.83
C GLY A 333 18.23 -10.44 39.98
N GLY A 334 17.42 -10.31 41.02
CA GLY A 334 16.59 -9.13 41.31
C GLY A 334 17.31 -7.95 41.95
N GLY A 335 16.54 -6.87 42.17
CA GLY A 335 16.95 -5.70 42.94
C GLY A 335 16.23 -4.41 42.51
N LEU A 336 15.34 -3.90 43.36
CA LEU A 336 14.75 -2.56 43.30
C LEU A 336 15.85 -1.49 43.49
N HIS A 337 15.90 -0.42 42.68
CA HIS A 337 16.44 0.89 43.13
C HIS A 337 15.85 2.11 42.37
N ARG A 338 15.82 3.22 43.12
CA ARG A 338 15.10 4.50 43.01
C ARG A 338 15.48 5.44 41.85
N PRO A 339 14.69 6.50 41.56
CA PRO A 339 14.84 7.35 40.38
C PRO A 339 15.93 8.41 40.55
N VAL A 340 16.66 8.70 39.46
CA VAL A 340 17.66 9.78 39.41
C VAL A 340 17.19 10.87 38.44
N GLY A 341 16.90 12.04 39.03
CA GLY A 341 17.10 13.40 38.50
C GLY A 341 16.66 13.74 37.07
N VAL A 342 15.53 14.44 36.96
CA VAL A 342 15.17 15.26 35.80
C VAL A 342 15.89 16.61 35.92
N GLN A 343 16.65 17.01 34.90
CA GLN A 343 17.12 18.39 34.78
C GLN A 343 16.41 19.03 33.58
N ARG A 344 15.47 19.94 33.87
CA ARG A 344 14.83 20.82 32.88
C ARG A 344 15.67 22.08 32.71
N HIS A 345 15.89 22.47 31.46
CA HIS A 345 16.10 23.87 31.13
C HIS A 345 14.97 24.30 30.21
N ASP A 346 14.03 25.04 30.79
CA ASP A 346 12.99 25.77 30.08
C ASP A 346 13.58 27.13 29.69
N SER A 347 13.72 27.37 28.38
CA SER A 347 13.68 28.71 27.82
C SER A 347 13.33 28.69 26.34
N GLU A 348 12.39 29.58 26.00
CA GLU A 348 11.94 30.04 24.69
C GLU A 348 10.77 29.30 23.99
N LEU A 349 9.56 29.79 24.32
CA LEU A 349 8.45 29.90 23.39
C LEU A 349 8.87 30.75 22.18
N GLN A 350 8.90 30.17 20.97
CA GLN A 350 8.50 30.84 19.72
C GLN A 350 8.40 29.82 18.54
N ARG A 351 7.18 29.68 18.01
CA ARG A 351 6.73 29.01 16.76
C ARG A 351 6.78 27.46 16.69
N PRO A 352 5.65 26.76 16.45
CA PRO A 352 5.64 25.30 16.33
C PRO A 352 6.17 24.85 14.95
N MET A 353 7.42 24.36 14.90
CA MET A 353 7.94 23.64 13.73
C MET A 353 7.24 22.27 13.61
N ARG A 354 6.57 22.05 12.47
CA ARG A 354 5.77 20.86 12.12
C ARG A 354 6.67 19.60 11.93
N PRO A 355 6.27 18.41 12.41
CA PRO A 355 7.13 17.22 12.44
C PRO A 355 7.45 16.70 11.04
N ARG A 356 8.66 16.14 10.84
CA ARG A 356 9.16 15.61 9.56
C ARG A 356 9.64 14.17 9.76
N GLY A 357 8.76 13.34 10.33
CA GLY A 357 9.13 12.18 11.14
C GLY A 357 8.36 10.88 10.93
N ILE A 358 8.40 10.03 11.96
CA ILE A 358 7.38 9.01 12.20
C ILE A 358 6.46 9.60 13.27
N VAL A 359 5.16 9.62 12.99
CA VAL A 359 4.15 10.08 13.96
C VAL A 359 3.49 8.85 14.53
N LEU A 360 3.69 8.64 15.84
CA LEU A 360 3.07 7.55 16.58
C LEU A 360 2.03 8.10 17.56
N PRO A 361 0.97 7.33 17.82
CA PRO A 361 -0.11 7.70 18.73
C PRO A 361 0.20 7.11 20.12
N ARG A 362 -0.82 7.02 20.98
CA ARG A 362 -0.72 6.17 22.18
C ARG A 362 -0.46 4.72 21.75
N VAL A 363 0.56 4.13 22.36
CA VAL A 363 0.94 2.73 22.18
C VAL A 363 0.44 1.94 23.39
N TYR A 364 -0.36 0.91 23.13
CA TYR A 364 -0.79 -0.07 24.14
C TYR A 364 0.00 -1.36 23.94
N ASP A 365 0.75 -1.76 24.96
CA ASP A 365 1.50 -3.01 25.05
C ASP A 365 1.03 -3.73 26.31
N ASP A 366 0.53 -4.95 26.17
CA ASP A 366 -0.02 -5.76 27.26
C ASP A 366 1.08 -6.55 28.02
N ASP A 367 2.32 -6.04 28.08
CA ASP A 367 3.50 -6.65 28.73
C ASP A 367 3.97 -8.01 28.16
N PHE A 368 3.51 -8.41 26.96
CA PHE A 368 3.84 -9.69 26.32
C PHE A 368 5.06 -9.69 25.38
N GLY A 369 6.07 -8.83 25.62
CA GLY A 369 7.34 -8.90 24.88
C GLY A 369 7.32 -8.28 23.47
N CYS A 370 6.47 -7.28 23.23
CA CYS A 370 6.36 -6.59 21.94
C CYS A 370 7.63 -5.83 21.55
N ARG A 371 7.83 -5.60 20.25
CA ARG A 371 8.99 -4.86 19.72
C ARG A 371 8.57 -3.79 18.73
N LEU A 372 8.73 -2.52 19.12
CA LEU A 372 8.70 -1.36 18.23
C LEU A 372 10.14 -0.97 17.86
N ARG A 373 10.51 -1.08 16.57
CA ARG A 373 11.85 -0.69 16.10
C ARG A 373 11.78 0.46 15.13
N LEU A 374 12.31 1.62 15.54
CA LEU A 374 12.43 2.83 14.73
C LEU A 374 13.90 3.08 14.42
N HIS A 375 14.29 2.99 13.14
CA HIS A 375 15.64 3.37 12.71
C HIS A 375 15.58 4.18 11.43
N VAL A 376 15.96 5.45 11.53
CA VAL A 376 16.01 6.36 10.38
C VAL A 376 17.42 6.87 10.18
N ARG A 377 17.91 6.77 8.95
CA ARG A 377 19.17 7.39 8.54
C ARG A 377 18.88 8.69 7.80
N GLY A 378 19.40 9.81 8.32
CA GLY A 378 19.44 11.07 7.58
C GLY A 378 20.50 10.99 6.47
N GLY A 379 20.14 11.33 5.23
CA GLY A 379 21.09 11.40 4.12
C GLY A 379 22.11 12.53 4.31
N ARG A 380 23.39 12.27 4.04
CA ARG A 380 24.42 13.33 3.97
C ARG A 380 24.22 14.18 2.71
N PRO A 381 24.31 15.51 2.78
CA PRO A 381 24.24 16.36 1.59
C PRO A 381 25.39 16.05 0.63
N ARG A 382 25.17 16.18 -0.69
CA ARG A 382 26.24 16.14 -1.69
C ARG A 382 27.23 17.26 -1.37
N ARG A 383 28.50 16.92 -1.09
CA ARG A 383 29.59 17.91 -1.12
C ARG A 383 29.64 18.46 -2.54
N ARG A 384 29.28 19.74 -2.73
CA ARG A 384 29.71 20.48 -3.93
C ARG A 384 31.23 20.54 -3.87
N VAL A 385 31.90 19.88 -4.80
CA VAL A 385 33.30 20.19 -5.12
C VAL A 385 33.30 21.63 -5.63
N PRO A 386 34.01 22.59 -5.00
CA PRO A 386 34.07 23.93 -5.53
C PRO A 386 34.68 23.88 -6.93
N ALA A 387 34.01 24.49 -7.90
CA ALA A 387 34.58 24.72 -9.22
C ALA A 387 35.89 25.52 -9.04
N ARG A 388 37.02 24.95 -9.47
CA ARG A 388 38.27 25.71 -9.60
C ARG A 388 37.99 26.89 -10.52
N ARG A 389 38.11 28.12 -10.00
CA ARG A 389 38.16 29.32 -10.83
C ARG A 389 39.38 29.18 -11.76
N ARG A 390 39.14 29.19 -13.08
CA ARG A 390 40.22 29.44 -14.05
C ARG A 390 40.68 30.90 -13.89
N PRO A 391 41.98 31.22 -13.96
CA PRO A 391 42.42 32.61 -14.04
C PRO A 391 41.95 33.20 -15.37
N LEU A 392 41.46 34.44 -15.35
CA LEU A 392 41.36 35.25 -16.57
C LEU A 392 42.77 35.67 -16.95
N GLU A 393 43.23 35.26 -18.14
CA GLU A 393 44.34 35.91 -18.82
C GLU A 393 43.85 37.26 -19.38
N ARG A 394 44.67 38.29 -19.17
CA ARG A 394 44.70 39.52 -19.96
C ARG A 394 46.06 39.60 -20.64
#